data_AF-A0AAD4WP21-F1
#
_entry.id   AF-A0AAD4WP21-F1
#
_cell.length_a   1.000
_cell.length_b   1.000
_cell.length_c   1.000
_cell.angle_alpha   90.00
_cell.angle_beta   90.00
_cell.angle_gamma   90.00
#
_symmetry.space_group_name_H-M   'P 1'
#
loop_
_entity.id
_entity.type
_entity.pdbx_description
1 polymer ?
#
loop_
_entity_poly.entity_id
_entity_poly.type
_entity_poly.pdbx_seq_one_letter_code
_entity_poly.pdbx_strand_id
1 'polypeptide(L)' 'MMDYLANEFGILTSQICMIGDRLDTDILFGQNGGCKTLLVLSGVITLSGLQSPNNSIQPDFYTNKISDFLFLKAATV' A
#
# COMPACT_ATOMS: atom_id res chain seq x y z
N MET A 1 15.48 4.44 4.18
CA MET A 1 15.00 4.82 2.84
C MET A 1 13.76 5.71 2.93
N MET A 2 12.68 5.31 3.60
CA MET A 2 11.50 6.18 3.73
C MET A 2 11.79 7.50 4.44
N ASP A 3 12.60 7.50 5.51
CA ASP A 3 13.02 8.73 6.17
C ASP A 3 13.79 9.68 5.24
N TYR A 4 14.57 9.14 4.30
CA TYR A 4 15.28 9.95 3.31
C TYR A 4 14.29 10.61 2.35
N LEU A 5 13.31 9.86 1.82
CA LEU A 5 12.28 10.40 0.95
C LEU A 5 11.42 11.45 1.67
N ALA A 6 11.03 11.18 2.91
CA ALA A 6 10.29 12.12 3.75
C ALA A 6 11.04 13.45 3.91
N ASN A 7 12.34 13.41 4.21
CA ASN A 7 13.17 14.60 4.35
C ASN A 7 13.39 15.32 3.02
N GLU A 8 13.68 14.60 1.94
CA GLU A 8 13.95 15.16 0.61
C GLU A 8 12.74 15.94 0.07
N PHE A 9 11.54 15.39 0.26
CA PHE A 9 10.30 16.01 -0.23
C PHE A 9 9.57 16.86 0.81
N GLY A 10 10.10 16.97 2.04
CA GLY A 10 9.49 17.76 3.11
C GLY A 10 8.10 17.26 3.54
N ILE A 11 7.87 15.94 3.48
CA ILE A 11 6.59 15.30 3.83
C ILE A 11 6.79 14.32 5.00
N LEU A 12 5.70 13.99 5.69
CA LEU A 12 5.72 12.94 6.72
C LEU A 12 5.57 11.56 6.07
N THR A 13 6.16 10.53 6.66
CA THR A 13 5.99 9.13 6.21
C THR A 13 4.52 8.69 6.24
N SER A 14 3.72 9.24 7.15
CA SER A 14 2.28 9.03 7.21
C SER A 14 1.50 9.61 6.03
N GLN A 15 2.10 10.51 5.25
CA GLN A 15 1.55 11.07 4.01
C GLN A 15 1.99 10.27 2.77
N ILE A 16 2.84 9.25 2.94
CA ILE A 16 3.31 8.37 1.88
C ILE A 16 2.45 7.10 1.88
N CYS A 17 2.06 6.66 0.67
CA CYS A 17 1.40 5.38 0.45
C CYS A 17 2.31 4.48 -0.39
N MET A 18 2.72 3.34 0.17
CA MET A 18 3.46 2.30 -0.53
C MET A 18 2.47 1.40 -1.27
N ILE A 19 2.64 1.30 -2.59
CA ILE A 19 1.78 0.53 -3.48
C ILE A 19 2.59 -0.63 -4.06
N GLY A 20 2.07 -1.85 -3.97
CA GLY A 20 2.73 -3.03 -4.52
C GLY A 20 1.84 -4.26 -4.56
N ASP A 21 2.38 -5.38 -5.03
CA ASP A 21 1.63 -6.62 -5.28
C ASP A 21 2.06 -7.79 -4.37
N ARG A 22 3.08 -7.57 -3.53
CA ARG A 22 3.60 -8.58 -2.60
C ARG A 22 3.52 -8.12 -1.14
N LEU A 23 3.12 -9.05 -0.28
CA LEU A 23 2.96 -8.79 1.16
C LEU A 23 4.30 -8.64 1.89
N ASP A 24 5.23 -9.56 1.66
CA ASP A 24 6.52 -9.67 2.36
C ASP A 24 7.56 -8.63 1.92
N THR A 25 7.38 -8.04 0.73
CA THR A 25 8.23 -6.95 0.24
C THR A 25 7.51 -5.62 0.37
N ASP A 26 6.52 -5.33 -0.47
CA ASP A 26 6.02 -3.96 -0.62
C ASP A 26 5.23 -3.52 0.60
N ILE A 27 4.31 -4.37 1.06
CA ILE A 27 3.45 -4.07 2.21
C ILE A 27 4.28 -4.03 3.49
N LEU A 28 5.10 -5.05 3.75
CA LEU A 28 5.94 -5.08 4.95
C LEU A 28 6.97 -3.94 4.96
N PHE A 29 7.56 -3.60 3.81
CA PHE A 29 8.47 -2.46 3.69
C PHE A 29 7.76 -1.13 3.97
N GLY A 30 6.57 -0.92 3.41
CA GLY A 30 5.77 0.26 3.68
C GLY A 30 5.40 0.41 5.15
N GLN A 31 4.95 -0.68 5.79
CA GLN A 31 4.61 -0.71 7.22
C GLN A 31 5.82 -0.40 8.10
N ASN A 32 6.95 -1.06 7.85
CA ASN A 32 8.19 -0.79 8.58
C ASN A 32 8.70 0.65 8.37
N GLY A 33 8.38 1.25 7.23
CA GLY A 33 8.67 2.66 6.93
C GLY A 33 7.67 3.67 7.50
N GLY A 34 6.63 3.23 8.20
CA GLY A 34 5.59 4.11 8.75
C GLY A 34 4.63 4.68 7.70
N CYS A 35 4.61 4.10 6.50
CA CYS A 35 3.73 4.51 5.41
C CYS A 35 2.37 3.80 5.48
N LYS A 36 1.37 4.39 4.83
CA LYS A 36 0.17 3.64 4.45
C LYS A 36 0.50 2.65 3.36
N THR A 37 -0.27 1.56 3.28
CA THR A 37 0.00 0.46 2.35
C THR A 37 -1.23 0.09 1.52
N LEU A 38 -1.04 -0.09 0.22
CA LEU A 38 -2.09 -0.50 -0.71
C LEU A 38 -1.60 -1.68 -1.55
N LEU A 39 -2.24 -2.83 -1.36
CA LEU A 39 -1.98 -4.04 -2.14
C LEU A 39 -2.78 -4.03 -3.45
N VAL A 40 -2.11 -4.30 -4.57
CA VAL A 40 -2.76 -4.43 -5.88
C VAL A 40 -2.78 -5.91 -6.28
N LEU A 41 -3.98 -6.47 -6.43
CA LEU A 41 -4.21 -7.89 -6.73
C LEU A 41 -3.99 -8.25 -8.21
N SER A 42 -3.48 -7.33 -9.03
CA SER A 42 -3.14 -7.59 -10.43
C SER A 42 -1.80 -8.32 -10.61
N GLY A 43 -1.01 -8.44 -9.54
CA GLY A 43 0.31 -9.07 -9.56
C GLY A 43 0.33 -10.45 -8.90
N VAL A 44 1.23 -10.64 -7.94
CA VAL A 44 1.55 -11.96 -7.35
C VAL A 44 0.51 -12.44 -6.34
N ILE A 45 -0.01 -11.56 -5.47
CA ILE A 45 -0.93 -11.97 -4.41
C ILE A 45 -2.37 -11.99 -4.90
N THR A 46 -3.04 -13.11 -4.68
CA THR A 46 -4.48 -13.27 -4.89
C THR A 46 -5.28 -12.90 -3.65
N LEU A 47 -6.57 -12.61 -3.83
CA LEU A 47 -7.49 -12.35 -2.70
C LEU A 47 -7.52 -13.52 -1.69
N SER A 48 -7.46 -14.76 -2.18
CA SER A 48 -7.39 -15.95 -1.32
C SER A 48 -6.10 -16.03 -0.50
N GLY A 49 -4.97 -15.61 -1.07
CA GLY A 49 -3.70 -15.51 -0.35
C GLY A 49 -3.76 -14.45 0.75
N LEU A 50 -4.32 -13.28 0.46
CA LEU A 50 -4.54 -12.21 1.42
C LEU A 50 -5.44 -12.64 2.60
N GLN A 51 -6.52 -13.37 2.29
CA GLN A 51 -7.52 -13.86 3.26
C GLN A 51 -7.10 -15.14 3.99
N SER A 52 -5.93 -15.69 3.69
CA SER A 52 -5.43 -16.89 4.35
C SER A 52 -5.27 -16.66 5.86
N PRO A 53 -5.73 -17.58 6.72
CA PRO A 53 -5.54 -17.47 8.18
C PRO A 53 -4.07 -17.42 8.60
N ASN A 54 -3.17 -17.93 7.76
CA ASN A 54 -1.73 -17.94 8.00
C ASN A 54 -1.06 -16.62 7.57
N ASN A 55 -1.81 -15.69 6.98
CA ASN A 55 -1.27 -14.41 6.57
C ASN A 55 -1.17 -13.44 7.77
N SER A 56 0.05 -13.20 8.23
CA SER A 56 0.35 -12.25 9.30
C SER A 56 0.50 -10.80 8.81
N ILE A 57 0.66 -10.58 7.51
CA ILE A 57 0.91 -9.25 6.92
C ILE A 57 -0.37 -8.76 6.25
N GLN A 58 -0.98 -7.73 6.84
CA GLN A 58 -2.25 -7.18 6.36
C GLN A 58 -2.04 -5.75 5.87
N PRO A 59 -2.28 -5.43 4.58
CA PRO A 59 -2.19 -4.07 4.09
C PRO A 59 -3.32 -3.20 4.66
N ASP A 60 -3.14 -1.87 4.65
CA ASP A 60 -4.22 -0.95 5.05
C ASP A 60 -5.39 -1.00 4.06
N PHE A 61 -5.07 -1.17 2.77
CA PHE A 61 -6.03 -1.18 1.68
C PHE A 61 -5.63 -2.23 0.64
N TYR A 62 -6.61 -2.71 -0.13
CA TYR A 62 -6.33 -3.50 -1.33
C TYR A 62 -7.25 -3.11 -2.48
N THR A 63 -6.78 -3.34 -3.70
CA THR A 63 -7.54 -3.09 -4.93
C THR A 63 -7.21 -4.11 -6.00
N ASN A 64 -8.08 -4.29 -7.00
CA ASN A 64 -7.84 -5.26 -8.07
C ASN A 64 -6.76 -4.78 -9.05
N LYS A 65 -6.74 -3.47 -9.34
CA LYS A 65 -5.80 -2.84 -10.28
C LYS A 65 -5.56 -1.39 -9.89
N ILE A 66 -4.41 -0.84 -10.26
CA ILE A 66 -4.04 0.52 -9.86
C ILE A 66 -4.98 1.59 -10.42
N SER A 67 -5.61 1.35 -11.58
CA SER A 67 -6.60 2.26 -12.16
C SER A 67 -7.81 2.47 -11.27
N ASP A 68 -8.09 1.55 -10.35
CA ASP A 68 -9.24 1.66 -9.46
C ASP A 68 -9.11 2.87 -8.52
N PHE A 69 -7.88 3.36 -8.31
CA PHE A 69 -7.57 4.57 -7.56
C PHE A 69 -8.13 5.85 -8.21
N LEU A 70 -8.27 5.85 -9.55
CA LEU A 70 -8.70 7.02 -10.33
C LEU A 70 -10.23 7.21 -10.35
N PHE A 71 -11.01 6.24 -9.88
CA PHE A 71 -12.48 6.37 -9.84
C PHE A 71 -12.98 7.14 -8.61
N LEU A 72 -12.11 7.55 -7.70
CA LEU A 72 -12.44 8.46 -6.62
C LEU A 72 -12.62 9.88 -7.18
N LYS A 73 -13.85 10.24 -7.56
CA LYS A 73 -14.21 11.64 -7.78
C LYS A 73 -14.18 12.35 -6.43
N ALA A 74 -13.42 13.44 -6.34
CA ALA A 74 -13.47 14.34 -5.19
C ALA A 74 -14.92 14.78 -4.98
N ALA A 75 -15.42 14.66 -3.74
CA ALA A 75 -16.63 15.36 -3.34
C ALA A 75 -16.33 16.86 -3.50
N THR A 76 -17.03 17.52 -4.42
CA THR A 76 -17.02 18.97 -4.53
C THR A 76 -17.50 19.52 -3.19
N VAL A 77 -16.60 20.17 -2.46
CA VAL A 77 -16.93 20.99 -1.28
C VAL A 77 -17.53 22.30 -1.77
#